data_AF-A0A7I4EY89-F1
#
_entry.id   AF-A0A7I4EY89-F1
#
_cell.length_a   1.000
_cell.length_b   1.000
_cell.length_c   1.000
_cell.angle_alpha   90.00
_cell.angle_beta   90.00
_cell.angle_gamma   90.00
#
_symmetry.space_group_name_H-M   'P 1'
#
loop_
_entity.id
_entity.type
_entity.pdbx_description
1 polymer ?
#
loop_
_entity_poly.entity_id
_entity_poly.type
_entity_poly.pdbx_seq_one_letter_code
_entity_poly.pdbx_strand_id
1 'polypeptide(L)'
;QIDVPRPLIICMDIEVYSSNASAMPDPSIKKDRLFMISVVSQRYLMPNTSKKYILYTGQCNIDVDETDTRAFSTERNLIEAYFLLIKEINPDVIIGSNIFMFDFKYIDTRLQRKLINLPSSSRVQGIGTERIDINWSSSVYGFNDYVVINLPRRTIIDIYQYVTKEYKLQIV
;
A
#
# COMPACT_ATOMS: atom_id res chain seq x y z
N GLN A 1 -3.33 -28.06 -23.28
CA GLN A 1 -3.99 -27.00 -22.49
C GLN A 1 -2.86 -26.23 -21.82
N ILE A 2 -2.64 -24.97 -22.19
CA ILE A 2 -1.59 -24.16 -21.56
C ILE A 2 -2.12 -23.78 -20.17
N ASP A 3 -1.45 -24.23 -19.12
CA ASP A 3 -1.76 -23.81 -17.76
C ASP A 3 -1.38 -22.33 -17.63
N VAL A 4 -2.39 -21.45 -17.64
CA VAL A 4 -2.16 -20.02 -17.50
C VAL A 4 -1.86 -19.76 -16.03
N PRO A 5 -0.67 -19.24 -15.68
CA PRO A 5 -0.34 -18.95 -14.30
C PRO A 5 -1.36 -17.97 -13.71
N ARG A 6 -1.86 -18.27 -12.52
CA ARG A 6 -2.83 -17.43 -11.79
C ARG A 6 -2.12 -16.75 -10.61
N PRO A 7 -1.45 -15.61 -10.85
CA PRO A 7 -0.75 -14.91 -9.78
C PRO A 7 -1.72 -14.54 -8.66
N LEU A 8 -1.23 -14.56 -7.43
CA LEU A 8 -1.92 -14.00 -6.29
C LEU A 8 -1.71 -12.50 -6.27
N ILE A 9 -2.79 -11.74 -6.33
CA ILE A 9 -2.78 -10.28 -6.37
C ILE A 9 -3.32 -9.76 -5.06
N ILE A 10 -2.69 -8.74 -4.47
CA ILE A 10 -3.32 -7.92 -3.42
C ILE A 10 -3.59 -6.52 -3.94
N CYS A 11 -4.73 -5.95 -3.57
CA CYS A 11 -5.04 -4.53 -3.68
C CYS A 11 -4.97 -3.91 -2.28
N MET A 12 -4.39 -2.72 -2.13
CA MET A 12 -4.26 -2.02 -0.85
C MET A 12 -4.71 -0.56 -0.92
N ASP A 13 -5.13 -0.04 0.23
CA ASP A 13 -5.49 1.37 0.44
C ASP A 13 -5.31 1.75 1.94
N ILE A 14 -4.83 2.96 2.23
CA ILE A 14 -4.68 3.47 3.60
C ILE A 14 -5.71 4.55 3.94
N GLU A 15 -6.09 4.60 5.21
CA GLU A 15 -6.85 5.72 5.77
C GLU A 15 -6.06 6.49 6.81
N VAL A 16 -6.15 7.81 6.67
CA VAL A 16 -5.34 8.75 7.43
C VAL A 16 -6.23 9.86 7.97
N TYR A 17 -6.14 10.10 9.27
CA TYR A 17 -6.77 11.26 9.89
C TYR A 17 -5.95 12.52 9.60
N SER A 18 -6.61 13.60 9.17
CA SER A 18 -6.03 14.94 9.10
C SER A 18 -6.46 15.77 10.30
N SER A 19 -5.50 16.40 10.98
CA SER A 19 -5.78 17.35 12.06
C SER A 19 -6.32 18.71 11.56
N ASN A 20 -6.27 18.94 10.24
CA ASN A 20 -6.89 20.07 9.58
C ASN A 20 -7.98 19.57 8.61
N ALA A 21 -9.25 19.77 8.97
CA ALA A 21 -10.39 19.30 8.18
C ALA A 21 -10.46 19.89 6.75
N SER A 22 -9.72 20.96 6.46
CA SER A 22 -9.68 21.61 5.14
C SER A 22 -8.41 21.31 4.35
N ALA A 23 -7.55 20.39 4.82
CA ALA A 23 -6.31 20.05 4.15
C ALA A 23 -6.10 18.52 4.07
N MET A 24 -5.41 18.10 3.01
CA MET A 24 -4.93 16.73 2.89
C MET A 24 -3.99 16.39 4.05
N PRO A 25 -4.00 15.14 4.55
CA PRO A 25 -3.11 14.71 5.62
C PRO A 25 -1.65 14.87 5.21
N ASP A 26 -0.83 15.43 6.10
CA ASP A 26 0.62 15.58 5.91
C ASP A 26 1.35 14.59 6.82
N PRO A 27 2.14 13.64 6.28
CA PRO A 27 2.89 12.67 7.10
C PRO A 27 3.93 13.33 8.02
N SER A 28 4.32 14.58 7.74
CA SER A 28 5.18 15.40 8.59
C SER A 28 4.48 15.85 9.88
N ILE A 29 3.15 15.96 9.89
CA ILE A 29 2.36 16.38 11.04
C ILE A 29 2.12 15.18 11.95
N LYS A 30 2.53 15.28 13.22
CA LYS A 30 2.40 14.17 14.18
C LYS A 30 0.95 13.74 14.44
N LYS A 31 0.03 14.72 14.43
CA LYS A 31 -1.41 14.51 14.66
C LYS A 31 -2.10 13.86 13.46
N ASP A 32 -1.53 13.99 12.28
CA ASP A 32 -2.04 13.33 11.08
C ASP A 32 -1.53 11.89 11.14
N ARG A 33 -2.46 10.95 11.34
CA ARG A 33 -2.13 9.58 11.72
C ARG A 33 -2.79 8.61 10.77
N LEU A 34 -1.98 7.73 10.21
CA LEU A 34 -2.46 6.53 9.56
C LEU A 34 -3.10 5.65 10.63
N PHE A 35 -4.39 5.35 10.46
CA PHE A 35 -5.17 4.59 11.43
C PHE A 35 -5.78 3.32 10.86
N MET A 36 -5.79 3.11 9.55
CA MET A 36 -6.25 1.87 8.94
C MET A 36 -5.52 1.58 7.63
N ILE A 37 -5.34 0.29 7.33
CA ILE A 37 -4.85 -0.25 6.06
C ILE A 37 -5.80 -1.38 5.68
N SER A 38 -6.40 -1.27 4.50
CA SER A 38 -7.25 -2.31 3.94
C SER A 38 -6.47 -3.09 2.87
N VAL A 39 -6.67 -4.40 2.82
CA VAL A 39 -6.08 -5.28 1.82
C VAL A 39 -7.11 -6.27 1.31
N VAL A 40 -7.20 -6.45 0.00
CA VAL A 40 -7.98 -7.53 -0.62
C VAL A 40 -7.04 -8.39 -1.44
N SER A 41 -7.01 -9.69 -1.17
CA SER A 41 -6.21 -10.67 -1.95
C SER A 41 -7.11 -11.51 -2.84
N GLN A 42 -6.69 -11.78 -4.08
CA GLN A 42 -7.40 -12.69 -4.97
C GLN A 42 -6.42 -13.36 -5.95
N ARG A 43 -6.63 -14.65 -6.25
CA ARG A 43 -5.97 -15.25 -7.42
C ARG A 43 -6.58 -14.70 -8.70
N TYR A 44 -5.74 -14.41 -9.68
CA TYR A 44 -6.18 -13.86 -10.96
C TYR A 44 -7.29 -14.72 -11.60
N LEU A 45 -8.41 -14.07 -11.94
CA LEU A 45 -9.62 -14.68 -12.51
C LEU A 45 -10.28 -15.78 -11.64
N MET A 46 -10.07 -15.76 -10.32
CA MET A 46 -10.69 -16.68 -9.36
C MET A 46 -11.36 -15.94 -8.20
N PRO A 47 -12.56 -15.36 -8.39
CA PRO A 47 -13.22 -14.51 -7.39
C PRO A 47 -13.53 -15.24 -6.07
N ASN A 48 -13.76 -16.55 -6.12
CA ASN A 48 -13.96 -17.40 -4.94
C ASN A 48 -12.73 -17.55 -4.03
N THR A 49 -11.56 -17.05 -4.46
CA THR A 49 -10.34 -17.02 -3.63
C THR A 49 -10.13 -15.68 -2.92
N SER A 50 -11.10 -14.76 -3.04
CA SER A 50 -11.01 -13.44 -2.43
C SER A 50 -10.96 -13.54 -0.91
N LYS A 51 -10.04 -12.79 -0.30
CA LYS A 51 -9.96 -12.60 1.15
C LYS A 51 -9.76 -11.12 1.44
N LYS A 52 -10.43 -10.63 2.47
CA LYS A 52 -10.40 -9.23 2.90
C LYS A 52 -9.68 -9.15 4.24
N TYR A 53 -8.87 -8.11 4.39
CA TYR A 53 -8.14 -7.83 5.62
C TYR A 53 -8.28 -6.35 5.96
N ILE A 54 -8.51 -6.05 7.23
CA ILE A 54 -8.51 -4.68 7.76
C ILE A 54 -7.57 -4.64 8.95
N LEU A 55 -6.48 -3.90 8.81
CA LEU A 55 -5.56 -3.62 9.90
C LEU A 55 -5.86 -2.20 10.38
N TYR A 56 -6.04 -1.97 11.69
CA TYR A 56 -6.40 -0.64 12.18
C TYR A 56 -5.86 -0.35 13.58
N THR A 57 -5.77 0.93 13.93
CA THR A 57 -5.51 1.36 15.30
C THR A 57 -6.82 1.59 16.05
N GLY A 58 -7.03 0.89 17.16
CA GLY A 58 -8.26 1.02 17.95
C GLY A 58 -8.26 0.11 19.17
N GLN A 59 -9.18 0.37 20.09
CA GLN A 59 -9.42 -0.48 21.26
C GLN A 59 -10.65 -1.37 21.09
N CYS A 60 -11.54 -1.03 20.16
CA CYS A 60 -12.74 -1.80 19.88
C CYS A 60 -12.47 -2.78 18.76
N ASN A 61 -12.92 -4.03 18.93
CA ASN A 61 -12.97 -4.96 17.82
C ASN A 61 -14.04 -4.50 16.83
N ILE A 62 -13.63 -4.29 15.58
CA ILE A 62 -14.53 -4.13 14.45
C ILE A 62 -14.79 -5.54 13.92
N ASP A 63 -16.04 -5.96 13.93
CA ASP A 63 -16.48 -7.20 13.30
C ASP A 63 -17.09 -6.86 11.94
N VAL A 64 -16.49 -7.40 10.88
CA VAL A 64 -16.94 -7.20 9.51
C VAL A 64 -17.01 -8.59 8.87
N ASP A 65 -18.18 -8.93 8.36
CA ASP A 65 -18.43 -10.24 7.77
C ASP A 65 -17.34 -10.62 6.75
N GLU A 66 -16.86 -11.85 6.88
CA GLU A 66 -15.87 -12.48 5.98
C GLU A 66 -14.56 -11.68 5.82
N THR A 67 -14.18 -10.92 6.85
CA THR A 67 -12.99 -10.07 6.85
C THR A 67 -12.09 -10.38 8.04
N ASP A 68 -10.79 -10.54 7.79
CA ASP A 68 -9.78 -10.67 8.84
C ASP A 68 -9.45 -9.28 9.39
N THR A 69 -10.01 -8.95 10.55
CA THR A 69 -9.81 -7.65 11.20
C THR A 69 -8.76 -7.77 12.31
N ARG A 70 -7.76 -6.88 12.31
CA ARG A 70 -6.66 -6.89 13.29
C ARG A 70 -6.45 -5.51 13.88
N ALA A 71 -6.61 -5.40 15.20
CA ALA A 71 -6.43 -4.16 15.95
C ALA A 71 -5.00 -4.02 16.47
N PHE A 72 -4.45 -2.81 16.42
CA PHE A 72 -3.11 -2.47 16.91
C PHE A 72 -3.16 -1.25 17.83
N SER A 73 -2.28 -1.22 18.83
CA SER A 73 -2.22 -0.13 19.81
C SER A 73 -1.53 1.13 19.28
N THR A 74 -0.65 0.98 18.29
CA THR A 74 0.10 2.11 17.71
C THR A 74 0.13 2.04 16.19
N GLU A 75 0.28 3.22 15.57
CA GLU A 75 0.49 3.35 14.13
C GLU A 75 1.72 2.58 13.65
N ARG A 76 2.77 2.50 14.47
CA ARG A 76 3.98 1.74 14.14
C ARG A 76 3.65 0.25 14.01
N ASN A 77 2.96 -0.31 15.00
CA ASN A 77 2.57 -1.72 15.00
C ASN A 77 1.64 -2.04 13.83
N LEU A 78 0.75 -1.11 13.48
CA LEU A 78 -0.11 -1.21 12.30
C LEU A 78 0.73 -1.31 11.01
N ILE A 79 1.68 -0.40 10.80
CA ILE A 79 2.57 -0.42 9.63
C ILE A 79 3.40 -1.71 9.60
N GLU A 80 4.04 -2.09 10.71
CA GLU A 80 4.82 -3.34 10.80
C GLU A 80 3.96 -4.57 10.48
N ALA A 81 2.72 -4.61 10.97
CA ALA A 81 1.77 -5.68 10.70
C ALA A 81 1.36 -5.76 9.22
N TYR A 82 1.25 -4.64 8.51
CA TYR A 82 1.01 -4.65 7.06
C TYR A 82 2.13 -5.37 6.30
N PHE A 83 3.39 -5.09 6.63
CA PHE A 83 4.52 -5.79 6.02
C PHE A 83 4.53 -7.28 6.38
N LEU A 84 4.19 -7.64 7.61
CA LEU A 84 4.02 -9.05 8.01
C LEU A 84 2.87 -9.71 7.25
N LEU A 85 1.76 -9.01 7.04
CA LEU A 85 0.62 -9.50 6.27
C LEU A 85 1.01 -9.77 4.81
N ILE A 86 1.85 -8.92 4.19
CA ILE A 86 2.39 -9.20 2.84
C ILE A 86 3.18 -10.51 2.84
N LYS A 87 3.97 -10.82 3.88
CA LYS A 87 4.68 -12.10 3.97
C LYS A 87 3.72 -13.27 4.15
N GLU A 88 2.70 -13.09 4.99
CA GLU A 88 1.69 -14.10 5.30
C GLU A 88 0.87 -14.47 4.06
N ILE A 89 0.32 -13.47 3.36
CA ILE A 89 -0.43 -13.67 2.11
C ILE A 89 0.51 -14.18 1.00
N ASN A 90 1.75 -13.69 0.99
CA ASN A 90 2.76 -13.98 -0.01
C ASN A 90 2.31 -13.72 -1.47
N PRO A 91 1.85 -12.50 -1.82
CA PRO A 91 1.36 -12.19 -3.16
C PRO A 91 2.47 -12.07 -4.22
N ASP A 92 2.10 -12.30 -5.48
CA ASP A 92 2.96 -12.09 -6.64
C ASP A 92 2.91 -10.64 -7.12
N VAL A 93 1.71 -10.03 -7.03
CA VAL A 93 1.46 -8.65 -7.48
C VAL A 93 0.80 -7.84 -6.37
N ILE A 94 1.24 -6.61 -6.19
CA ILE A 94 0.63 -5.61 -5.31
C ILE A 94 0.09 -4.49 -6.21
N ILE A 95 -1.18 -4.18 -6.05
CA ILE A 95 -1.86 -3.10 -6.76
C ILE A 95 -2.51 -2.12 -5.79
N GLY A 96 -2.88 -0.96 -6.29
CA GLY A 96 -3.67 0.05 -5.60
C GLY A 96 -3.88 1.24 -6.51
N SER A 97 -4.55 2.28 -6.00
CA SER A 97 -4.79 3.52 -6.74
C SER A 97 -4.07 4.66 -6.06
N ASN A 98 -3.12 5.30 -6.76
CA ASN A 98 -2.31 6.41 -6.26
C ASN A 98 -1.32 6.03 -5.15
N ILE A 99 -0.98 4.74 -5.03
CA ILE A 99 -0.09 4.21 -4.00
C ILE A 99 1.32 4.82 -4.03
N PHE A 100 1.82 5.21 -5.20
CA PHE A 100 3.19 5.74 -5.32
C PHE A 100 3.31 7.18 -4.86
N MET A 101 2.26 7.98 -5.04
CA MET A 101 2.27 9.40 -4.67
C MET A 101 1.71 9.63 -3.27
N PHE A 102 0.82 8.75 -2.79
CA PHE A 102 0.19 8.88 -1.49
C PHE A 102 0.60 7.78 -0.53
N ASP A 103 0.08 6.56 -0.65
CA ASP A 103 0.16 5.54 0.40
C ASP A 103 1.60 5.19 0.81
N PHE A 104 2.44 4.82 -0.15
CA PHE A 104 3.83 4.44 0.11
C PHE A 104 4.65 5.62 0.58
N LYS A 105 4.43 6.80 0.00
CA LYS A 105 5.10 8.03 0.42
C LYS A 105 4.73 8.38 1.86
N TYR A 106 3.46 8.21 2.24
CA TYR A 106 2.97 8.43 3.59
C TYR A 106 3.60 7.43 4.56
N ILE A 107 3.48 6.12 4.29
CA ILE A 107 4.04 5.04 5.13
C ILE A 107 5.54 5.24 5.35
N ASP A 108 6.32 5.43 4.27
CA ASP A 108 7.76 5.58 4.36
C ASP A 108 8.13 6.83 5.17
N THR A 109 7.51 7.99 4.89
CA THR A 109 7.76 9.23 5.64
C THR A 109 7.45 9.05 7.13
N ARG A 110 6.38 8.34 7.50
CA ARG A 110 6.04 8.06 8.90
C ARG A 110 7.08 7.20 9.62
N LEU A 111 7.69 6.24 8.93
CA LEU A 111 8.76 5.41 9.48
C LEU A 111 10.08 6.18 9.58
N GLN A 112 10.47 6.90 8.52
CA GLN A 112 11.70 7.70 8.49
C GLN A 112 11.73 8.75 9.61
N ARG A 113 10.61 9.41 9.89
CA ARG A 113 10.49 10.39 10.99
C ARG A 113 10.73 9.81 12.38
N LYS A 114 10.61 8.48 12.52
CA LYS A 114 10.89 7.73 13.74
C LYS A 114 12.24 7.02 13.70
N LEU A 115 13.05 7.26 12.65
CA LEU A 115 14.31 6.56 12.37
C LEU A 115 14.14 5.04 12.29
N ILE A 116 13.00 4.60 11.74
CA ILE A 116 12.67 3.18 11.57
C ILE A 116 12.85 2.84 10.09
N ASN A 117 13.60 1.77 9.82
CA ASN A 117 13.74 1.22 8.48
C ASN A 117 12.45 0.52 8.04
N LEU A 118 12.21 0.48 6.72
CA LEU A 118 11.13 -0.31 6.14
C LEU A 118 11.24 -1.78 6.61
N PRO A 119 10.17 -2.36 7.18
CA PRO A 119 10.16 -3.78 7.50
C PRO A 119 10.40 -4.61 6.23
N SER A 120 11.34 -5.55 6.31
CA SER A 120 11.63 -6.44 5.18
C SER A 120 10.41 -7.32 4.88
N SER A 121 9.94 -7.34 3.63
CA SER A 121 8.89 -8.24 3.09
C SER A 121 9.26 -8.85 1.72
N SER A 122 10.56 -8.85 1.45
CA SER A 122 11.22 -9.50 0.32
C SER A 122 11.05 -11.03 0.35
N ARG A 123 10.97 -11.64 -0.85
CA ARG A 123 11.06 -13.10 -1.02
C ARG A 123 12.52 -13.58 -1.22
N VAL A 124 13.49 -12.67 -1.22
CA VAL A 124 14.91 -12.98 -1.40
C VAL A 124 15.62 -12.91 -0.05
N GLN A 125 16.27 -14.00 0.33
CA GLN A 125 17.05 -14.07 1.57
C GLN A 125 18.20 -13.05 1.53
N GLY A 126 18.37 -12.31 2.62
CA GLY A 126 19.45 -11.31 2.75
C GLY A 126 19.20 -9.98 2.02
N ILE A 127 18.15 -9.86 1.21
CA ILE A 127 17.77 -8.60 0.56
C ILE A 127 16.49 -8.07 1.21
N GLY A 128 16.55 -6.86 1.76
CA GLY A 128 15.43 -6.21 2.43
C GLY A 128 14.42 -5.57 1.48
N THR A 129 13.41 -4.93 2.07
CA THR A 129 12.58 -3.94 1.39
C THR A 129 13.41 -2.67 1.23
N GLU A 130 13.34 -2.02 0.08
CA GLU A 130 14.04 -0.76 -0.17
C GLU A 130 13.08 0.33 -0.65
N ARG A 131 13.39 1.59 -0.31
CA ARG A 131 12.74 2.75 -0.88
C ARG A 131 13.40 3.06 -2.22
N ILE A 132 12.60 3.27 -3.26
CA ILE A 132 13.04 3.77 -4.56
C ILE A 132 12.31 5.08 -4.84
N ASP A 133 13.08 6.15 -5.02
CA ASP A 133 12.60 7.44 -5.47
C ASP A 133 12.58 7.48 -7.01
N ILE A 134 11.42 7.76 -7.59
CA ILE A 134 11.28 7.93 -9.04
C ILE A 134 10.82 9.35 -9.29
N ASN A 135 11.77 10.17 -9.75
CA ASN A 135 11.54 11.57 -10.08
C ASN A 135 11.81 11.79 -11.56
N TRP A 136 10.80 12.26 -12.29
CA TRP A 136 10.98 12.62 -13.69
C TRP A 136 10.01 13.72 -14.10
N SER A 137 10.44 14.53 -15.06
CA SER A 137 9.62 15.57 -15.67
C SER A 137 9.55 15.35 -17.17
N SER A 138 8.38 15.54 -17.75
CA SER A 138 8.22 15.60 -19.20
C SER A 138 7.16 16.61 -19.60
N SER A 139 7.26 17.11 -20.83
CA SER A 139 6.28 18.04 -21.41
C SER A 139 4.88 17.43 -21.52
N VAL A 140 4.78 16.10 -21.66
CA VAL A 140 3.52 15.39 -21.84
C VAL A 140 2.92 14.93 -20.50
N TYR A 141 3.75 14.48 -19.56
CA TYR A 141 3.30 13.83 -18.32
C TYR A 141 3.56 14.66 -17.06
N GLY A 142 3.97 15.92 -17.19
CA GLY A 142 4.20 16.82 -16.07
C GLY A 142 5.38 16.40 -15.19
N PHE A 143 5.42 16.93 -13.96
CA PHE A 143 6.38 16.54 -12.93
C PHE A 143 5.81 15.41 -12.08
N ASN A 144 6.58 14.34 -11.93
CA ASN A 144 6.21 13.15 -11.19
C ASN A 144 7.23 12.89 -10.09
N ASP A 145 6.74 12.79 -8.85
CA ASP A 145 7.52 12.54 -7.64
C ASP A 145 6.88 11.35 -6.91
N TYR A 146 7.46 10.18 -7.12
CA TYR A 146 6.94 8.90 -6.67
C TYR A 146 7.88 8.24 -5.68
N VAL A 147 7.28 7.56 -4.71
CA VAL A 147 7.97 6.68 -3.78
C VAL A 147 7.46 5.26 -4.01
N VAL A 148 8.37 4.36 -4.39
CA VAL A 148 8.08 2.93 -4.53
C VAL A 148 8.77 2.19 -3.39
N ILE A 149 8.01 1.40 -2.65
CA ILE A 149 8.54 0.47 -1.65
C ILE A 149 8.83 -0.85 -2.37
N ASN A 150 10.06 -1.05 -2.83
CA ASN A 150 10.43 -2.24 -3.58
C ASN A 150 10.54 -3.47 -2.67
N LEU A 151 9.86 -4.53 -3.10
CA LEU A 151 9.74 -5.80 -2.41
C LEU A 151 10.25 -6.89 -3.37
N PRO A 152 11.55 -7.23 -3.34
CA PRO A 152 12.15 -8.10 -4.34
C PRO A 152 11.37 -9.40 -4.61
N ARG A 153 11.21 -9.71 -5.91
CA ARG A 153 10.37 -10.81 -6.47
C ARG A 153 8.86 -10.67 -6.23
N ARG A 154 8.38 -9.44 -6.04
CA ARG A 154 6.97 -9.05 -6.17
C ARG A 154 6.88 -7.91 -7.19
N THR A 155 5.82 -7.90 -7.97
CA THR A 155 5.54 -6.80 -8.91
C THR A 155 4.61 -5.80 -8.24
N ILE A 156 4.87 -4.50 -8.38
CA ILE A 156 4.00 -3.45 -7.84
C ILE A 156 3.47 -2.61 -9.00
N ILE A 157 2.15 -2.40 -9.04
CA ILE A 157 1.48 -1.67 -10.11
C ILE A 157 0.53 -0.65 -9.48
N ASP A 158 0.77 0.63 -9.75
CA ASP A 158 -0.18 1.68 -9.42
C ASP A 158 -1.16 1.88 -10.58
N ILE A 159 -2.44 1.60 -10.34
CA ILE A 159 -3.50 1.68 -11.34
C ILE A 159 -3.70 3.12 -11.81
N TYR A 160 -3.48 4.11 -10.93
CA TYR A 160 -3.59 5.53 -11.29
C TYR A 160 -2.59 5.89 -12.40
N GLN A 161 -1.37 5.35 -12.32
CA GLN A 161 -0.33 5.56 -13.32
C GLN A 161 -0.68 4.93 -14.67
N TYR A 162 -1.26 3.73 -14.63
CA TYR A 162 -1.74 3.06 -15.84
C TYR A 162 -2.86 3.87 -16.51
N VAL A 163 -3.86 4.29 -15.72
CA VAL A 163 -5.03 5.00 -16.25
C VAL A 163 -4.64 6.35 -16.85
N THR A 164 -3.83 7.14 -16.15
CA THR A 164 -3.39 8.47 -16.63
C THR A 164 -2.52 8.40 -17.88
N LYS A 165 -1.78 7.29 -18.06
CA LYS A 165 -0.95 7.07 -19.24
C LYS A 165 -1.77 6.63 -20.47
N GLU A 166 -2.70 5.69 -20.28
CA GLU A 166 -3.42 5.05 -21.38
C GLU A 166 -4.70 5.80 -21.78
N TYR A 167 -5.29 6.59 -20.87
CA TYR A 167 -6.56 7.27 -21.09
C TYR A 167 -6.45 8.79 -20.87
N LYS A 168 -6.96 9.56 -21.82
CA LYS A 168 -7.13 11.03 -21.68
C LYS A 168 -8.50 11.32 -21.10
N LEU A 169 -8.61 11.27 -19.78
CA LEU A 169 -9.82 11.61 -19.05
C LEU A 169 -9.83 13.12 -18.74
N GLN A 170 -11.00 13.76 -18.85
CA GLN A 170 -11.16 15.13 -18.37
C GLN A 170 -11.15 15.12 -16.85
N ILE A 171 -10.32 15.98 -16.25
CA ILE A 171 -10.41 16.31 -14.83
C ILE A 171 -11.61 17.27 -14.73
N VAL A 172 -12.69 16.83 -14.08
CA VAL A 172 -13.87 17.66 -13.80
C VAL A 172 -13.61 18.50 -12.56
#